data_AF-A0A2E1M0S1-F1
#
_entry.id   AF-A0A2E1M0S1-F1
#
_cell.length_a   1.000
_cell.length_b   1.000
_cell.length_c   1.000
_cell.angle_alpha   90.00
_cell.angle_beta   90.00
_cell.angle_gamma   90.00
#
_symmetry.space_group_name_H-M   'P 1'
#
loop_
_entity.id
_entity.type
_entity.pdbx_description
1 polymer ?
#
loop_
_entity_poly.entity_id
_entity_poly.type
_entity_poly.pdbx_seq_one_letter_code
_entity_poly.pdbx_strand_id
1 'polypeptide(L)'
;MIRHWPHGLKALVILLTFSSTVSAEVYFCKESATVSIDPYNISSSGEDGDVPSRQDWIVDTERGWRRSGFTDYRGACQKNKGYVVCRTDNIAFGEATLSIHPNDSNFVVVYLDYGLGALAFVGKCSPG
;
A
#
# COMPACT_ATOMS: atom_id res chain seq x y z
N MET A 1 33.21 -54.19 -29.69
CA MET A 1 31.98 -53.46 -30.05
C MET A 1 31.52 -52.70 -28.81
N ILE A 2 31.78 -51.40 -28.78
CA ILE A 2 31.44 -50.50 -27.66
C ILE A 2 30.08 -49.91 -27.96
N ARG A 3 29.06 -50.21 -27.15
CA ARG A 3 27.75 -49.56 -27.20
C ARG A 3 27.76 -48.37 -26.23
N HIS A 4 27.64 -47.16 -26.78
CA HIS A 4 27.37 -45.95 -26.01
C HIS A 4 25.97 -46.02 -25.39
N TRP A 5 25.88 -45.73 -24.09
CA TRP A 5 24.62 -45.41 -23.41
C TRP A 5 24.51 -43.89 -23.22
N PRO A 6 23.32 -43.30 -23.43
CA PRO A 6 23.13 -41.86 -23.26
C PRO A 6 22.99 -41.51 -21.78
N HIS A 7 23.72 -40.47 -21.37
CA HIS A 7 23.47 -39.77 -20.11
C HIS A 7 22.10 -39.10 -20.17
N GLY A 8 21.15 -39.64 -19.41
CA GLY A 8 19.79 -39.11 -19.35
C GLY A 8 19.13 -39.45 -18.03
N LEU A 9 19.53 -38.78 -16.94
CA LEU A 9 18.76 -38.78 -15.69
C LEU A 9 18.71 -37.38 -15.08
N LYS A 10 17.72 -36.62 -15.59
CA LYS A 10 16.73 -35.84 -14.84
C LYS A 10 17.24 -35.08 -13.62
N ALA A 11 17.68 -33.85 -13.84
CA ALA A 11 17.70 -32.83 -12.79
C ALA A 11 16.25 -32.48 -12.40
N LEU A 12 15.78 -33.04 -11.28
CA LEU A 12 14.52 -32.65 -10.68
C LEU A 12 14.76 -31.37 -9.86
N VAL A 13 14.56 -30.20 -10.50
CA VAL A 13 14.57 -28.91 -9.80
C VAL A 13 13.23 -28.78 -9.06
N ILE A 14 13.21 -29.14 -7.78
CA ILE A 14 12.10 -28.84 -6.89
C ILE A 14 12.17 -27.35 -6.58
N LEU A 15 11.46 -26.53 -7.36
CA LEU A 15 11.12 -25.15 -6.99
C LEU A 15 10.12 -25.21 -5.82
N LEU A 16 10.64 -25.23 -4.59
CA LEU A 16 9.88 -24.84 -3.41
C LEU A 16 9.69 -23.32 -3.48
N THR A 17 8.71 -22.89 -4.27
CA THR A 17 8.16 -21.53 -4.15
C THR A 17 7.52 -21.44 -2.77
N PHE A 18 8.24 -20.85 -1.82
CA PHE A 18 7.68 -20.30 -0.59
C PHE A 18 6.60 -19.31 -1.01
N SER A 19 5.37 -19.82 -1.13
CA SER A 19 4.21 -18.99 -1.35
C SER A 19 3.96 -18.31 -0.02
N SER A 20 4.47 -17.09 0.13
CA SER A 20 4.04 -16.20 1.21
C SER A 20 2.53 -16.11 1.10
N THR A 21 1.80 -16.77 2.00
CA THR A 21 0.35 -16.65 2.10
C THR A 21 0.07 -15.24 2.61
N VAL A 22 0.03 -14.27 1.70
CA VAL A 22 -0.69 -13.03 1.94
C VAL A 22 -2.15 -13.45 2.02
N SER A 23 -2.72 -13.38 3.22
CA SER A 23 -4.16 -13.48 3.38
C SER A 23 -4.77 -12.22 2.78
N ALA A 24 -5.78 -12.39 1.92
CA ALA A 24 -6.63 -11.30 1.48
C ALA A 24 -7.30 -10.67 2.70
N GLU A 25 -6.95 -9.42 2.99
CA GLU A 25 -7.49 -8.62 4.07
C GLU A 25 -7.94 -7.30 3.45
N VAL A 26 -9.16 -6.88 3.77
CA VAL A 26 -9.73 -5.62 3.32
C VAL A 26 -9.87 -4.68 4.51
N TYR A 27 -9.45 -3.44 4.34
CA TYR A 27 -9.55 -2.39 5.34
C TYR A 27 -10.28 -1.17 4.77
N PHE A 28 -11.15 -0.59 5.59
CA PHE A 28 -11.83 0.67 5.33
C PHE A 28 -11.24 1.75 6.22
N CYS A 29 -10.61 2.76 5.63
CA CYS A 29 -9.82 3.76 6.34
C CYS A 29 -10.40 5.15 6.13
N LYS A 30 -10.64 5.89 7.22
CA LYS A 30 -11.26 7.22 7.22
C LYS A 30 -10.33 8.28 7.78
N GLU A 31 -10.16 9.37 7.04
CA GLU A 31 -9.36 10.53 7.45
C GLU A 31 -9.90 11.17 8.74
N SER A 32 -9.00 11.50 9.66
CA SER A 32 -9.24 12.40 10.79
C SER A 32 -8.46 13.71 10.70
N ALA A 33 -7.29 13.71 10.05
CA ALA A 33 -6.49 14.91 9.86
C ALA A 33 -5.64 14.86 8.59
N THR A 34 -5.28 16.04 8.10
CA THR A 34 -4.44 16.26 6.93
C THR A 34 -3.28 17.19 7.26
N VAL A 35 -2.12 16.91 6.67
CA VAL A 35 -0.93 17.75 6.72
C VAL A 35 -0.45 17.98 5.28
N SER A 36 -0.31 19.24 4.89
CA SER A 36 0.28 19.65 3.61
C SER A 36 1.62 20.33 3.88
N ILE A 37 2.65 19.85 3.19
CA ILE A 37 4.02 20.35 3.28
C ILE A 37 4.42 20.78 1.87
N ASP A 38 4.82 22.02 1.70
CA ASP A 38 5.42 22.53 0.48
C ASP A 38 6.71 23.32 0.83
N PRO A 39 7.54 23.72 -0.15
CA PRO A 39 8.80 24.43 0.12
C PRO A 39 8.65 25.77 0.86
N TYR A 40 7.46 26.35 0.88
CA TYR A 40 7.18 27.68 1.40
C TYR A 40 6.33 27.66 2.67
N ASN A 41 5.57 26.59 2.91
CA ASN A 41 4.61 26.52 4.01
C ASN A 41 4.35 25.09 4.50
N ILE A 42 3.91 24.99 5.75
CA ILE A 42 3.35 23.76 6.34
C ILE A 42 2.00 24.11 6.93
N SER A 43 0.96 23.37 6.56
CA SER A 43 -0.39 23.55 7.08
C SER A 43 -0.99 22.22 7.51
N SER A 44 -1.86 22.26 8.53
CA SER A 44 -2.58 21.09 9.02
C SER A 44 -4.03 21.43 9.31
N SER A 45 -4.91 20.45 9.14
CA SER A 45 -6.32 20.52 9.47
C SER A 45 -6.74 19.25 10.22
N GLY A 46 -7.53 19.39 11.29
CA GLY A 46 -7.97 18.29 12.14
C GLY A 46 -9.49 18.23 12.33
N GLU A 47 -9.93 17.36 13.25
CA GLU A 47 -11.34 16.99 13.43
C GLU A 47 -12.27 18.14 13.88
N ASP A 48 -11.74 19.22 14.44
CA ASP A 48 -12.49 20.33 15.07
C ASP A 48 -13.10 21.36 14.07
N GLY A 49 -13.14 21.04 12.79
CA GLY A 49 -13.80 21.86 11.77
C GLY A 49 -14.79 21.06 10.94
N ASP A 50 -15.92 21.67 10.62
CA ASP A 50 -16.90 21.20 9.64
C ASP A 50 -16.25 21.25 8.24
N VAL A 51 -15.35 20.30 7.95
CA VAL A 51 -14.58 20.26 6.71
C VAL A 51 -15.27 19.27 5.75
N PRO A 52 -15.90 19.75 4.66
CA PRO A 52 -16.75 18.93 3.78
C PRO A 52 -15.98 17.99 2.83
N SER A 53 -14.68 17.75 3.03
CA SER A 53 -13.83 17.01 2.09
C SER A 53 -13.02 15.86 2.69
N ARG A 54 -13.46 15.29 3.82
CA ARG A 54 -12.80 14.10 4.41
C ARG A 54 -12.72 12.97 3.38
N GLN A 55 -11.56 12.35 3.30
CA GLN A 55 -11.25 11.30 2.37
C GLN A 55 -11.28 9.93 3.03
N ASP A 56 -11.68 8.93 2.23
CA ASP A 56 -11.71 7.54 2.64
C ASP A 56 -10.88 6.70 1.67
N TRP A 57 -10.29 5.63 2.19
CA TRP A 57 -9.51 4.65 1.44
C TRP A 57 -10.00 3.24 1.69
N ILE A 58 -9.86 2.41 0.66
CA ILE A 58 -10.09 0.98 0.70
C ILE A 58 -8.75 0.32 0.38
N VAL A 59 -8.26 -0.47 1.31
CA VAL A 59 -7.01 -1.22 1.18
C VAL A 59 -7.37 -2.69 1.08
N ASP A 60 -6.92 -3.35 0.03
CA ASP A 60 -7.08 -4.77 -0.22
C ASP A 60 -5.66 -5.34 -0.38
N THR A 61 -5.23 -6.17 0.55
CA THR A 61 -3.82 -6.62 0.60
C THR A 61 -3.38 -7.40 -0.64
N GLU A 62 -4.30 -7.91 -1.46
CA GLU A 62 -4.01 -8.57 -2.73
C GLU A 62 -4.10 -7.62 -3.93
N ARG A 63 -5.08 -6.72 -3.94
CA ARG A 63 -5.35 -5.84 -5.09
C ARG A 63 -4.64 -4.51 -5.03
N GLY A 64 -4.16 -4.09 -3.86
CA GLY A 64 -3.57 -2.78 -3.63
C GLY A 64 -4.49 -1.87 -2.82
N TRP A 65 -4.54 -0.59 -3.14
CA TRP A 65 -5.39 0.36 -2.43
C TRP A 65 -5.98 1.40 -3.37
N ARG A 66 -7.05 2.04 -2.92
CA ARG A 66 -7.71 3.13 -3.67
C ARG A 66 -8.40 4.10 -2.72
N ARG A 67 -8.63 5.32 -3.18
CA ARG A 67 -9.61 6.23 -2.56
C ARG A 67 -11.02 5.71 -2.84
N SER A 68 -11.94 5.84 -1.89
CA SER A 68 -13.30 5.29 -2.00
C SER A 68 -14.06 5.82 -3.21
N GLY A 69 -13.80 7.07 -3.63
CA GLY A 69 -14.40 7.70 -4.80
C GLY A 69 -13.83 7.25 -6.17
N PHE A 70 -12.81 6.40 -6.19
CA PHE A 70 -12.20 5.88 -7.42
C PHE A 70 -12.37 4.36 -7.50
N THR A 71 -12.58 3.81 -8.70
CA THR A 71 -12.79 2.37 -8.91
C THR A 71 -11.50 1.57 -8.92
N ASP A 72 -10.40 2.18 -9.37
CA ASP A 72 -9.19 1.47 -9.71
C ASP A 72 -8.26 1.35 -8.51
N TYR A 73 -7.80 0.13 -8.26
CA TYR A 73 -6.76 -0.14 -7.29
C TYR A 73 -5.39 0.24 -7.84
N ARG A 74 -4.52 0.68 -6.95
CA ARG A 74 -3.16 1.10 -7.26
C ARG A 74 -2.19 0.53 -6.24
N GLY A 75 -0.94 0.41 -6.67
CA GLY A 75 0.15 -0.02 -5.82
C GLY A 75 0.04 -1.48 -5.35
N ALA A 76 1.11 -1.95 -4.74
CA ALA A 76 1.19 -3.28 -4.15
C ALA A 76 1.32 -3.17 -2.64
N CYS A 77 0.60 -4.03 -1.92
CA CYS A 77 0.63 -4.10 -0.47
C CYS A 77 1.54 -5.25 0.00
N GLN A 78 2.25 -5.03 1.10
CA GLN A 78 3.06 -6.05 1.75
C GLN A 78 2.99 -5.91 3.27
N LYS A 79 3.06 -7.03 3.98
CA LYS A 79 3.25 -7.02 5.43
C LYS A 79 4.73 -6.81 5.75
N ASN A 80 5.04 -5.74 6.49
CA ASN A 80 6.39 -5.44 6.95
C ASN A 80 6.36 -5.18 8.46
N LYS A 81 6.97 -6.07 9.25
CA LYS A 81 6.98 -6.00 10.73
C LYS A 81 5.57 -5.82 11.33
N GLY A 82 4.58 -6.51 10.76
CA GLY A 82 3.17 -6.44 11.16
C GLY A 82 2.38 -5.27 10.56
N TYR A 83 3.04 -4.28 9.96
CA TYR A 83 2.34 -3.20 9.25
C TYR A 83 1.90 -3.68 7.88
N VAL A 84 0.70 -3.31 7.44
CA VAL A 84 0.33 -3.39 6.03
C VAL A 84 0.85 -2.12 5.36
N VAL A 85 1.75 -2.26 4.39
CA VAL A 85 2.33 -1.12 3.67
C VAL A 85 2.09 -1.27 2.18
N CYS A 86 1.34 -0.33 1.60
CA CYS A 86 1.05 -0.28 0.18
C CYS A 86 1.83 0.86 -0.49
N ARG A 87 2.55 0.56 -1.56
CA ARG A 87 3.34 1.52 -2.32
C ARG A 87 2.85 1.63 -3.75
N THR A 88 2.69 2.85 -4.22
CA THR A 88 2.39 3.16 -5.62
C THR A 88 3.48 4.05 -6.16
N ASP A 89 4.27 3.49 -7.06
CA ASP A 89 5.26 4.23 -7.82
C ASP A 89 4.59 4.75 -9.11
N ASN A 90 5.12 5.82 -9.69
CA ASN A 90 4.65 6.38 -10.97
C ASN A 90 3.18 6.81 -11.00
N ILE A 91 2.71 7.45 -9.92
CA ILE A 91 1.56 8.35 -10.08
C ILE A 91 2.06 9.51 -10.95
N ALA A 92 1.22 10.07 -11.83
CA ALA A 92 1.63 10.95 -12.94
C ALA A 92 2.71 12.01 -12.62
N PHE A 93 2.83 12.46 -11.37
CA PHE A 93 3.88 13.37 -10.90
C PHE A 93 4.43 13.01 -9.49
N GLY A 94 4.42 11.74 -9.08
CA GLY A 94 4.81 11.38 -7.71
C GLY A 94 4.69 9.93 -7.30
N GLU A 95 4.79 9.72 -5.98
CA GLU A 95 4.63 8.44 -5.29
C GLU A 95 3.49 8.52 -4.27
N ALA A 96 3.00 7.37 -3.84
CA ALA A 96 2.22 7.31 -2.61
C ALA A 96 2.54 6.07 -1.78
N THR A 97 2.68 6.27 -0.47
CA THR A 97 2.80 5.19 0.50
C THR A 97 1.67 5.26 1.50
N LEU A 98 0.90 4.17 1.61
CA LEU A 98 -0.11 3.96 2.65
C LEU A 98 0.42 2.92 3.64
N SER A 99 0.25 3.16 4.92
CA SER A 99 0.63 2.23 5.99
C SER A 99 -0.49 2.11 7.03
N ILE A 100 -0.85 0.88 7.39
CA ILE A 100 -1.78 0.55 8.47
C ILE A 100 -0.98 -0.04 9.64
N HIS A 101 -1.25 0.46 10.84
CA HIS A 101 -0.61 0.00 12.07
C HIS A 101 -0.99 -1.46 12.36
N PRO A 102 -0.11 -2.30 12.97
CA PRO A 102 -0.35 -3.73 13.19
C PRO A 102 -1.57 -4.11 14.03
N ASN A 103 -2.22 -3.14 14.69
CA ASN A 103 -3.46 -3.35 15.44
C ASN A 103 -4.69 -2.88 14.66
N ASP A 104 -4.52 -2.60 13.36
CA ASP A 104 -5.52 -2.18 12.39
C ASP A 104 -6.26 -0.87 12.72
N SER A 105 -5.87 -0.19 13.80
CA SER A 105 -6.63 0.94 14.33
C SER A 105 -6.28 2.28 13.68
N ASN A 106 -5.10 2.43 13.10
CA ASN A 106 -4.63 3.69 12.54
C ASN A 106 -4.00 3.49 11.17
N PHE A 107 -4.08 4.51 10.32
CA PHE A 107 -3.30 4.57 9.10
C PHE A 107 -2.70 5.95 8.86
N VAL A 108 -1.74 5.95 7.96
CA VAL A 108 -1.21 7.13 7.28
C VAL A 108 -1.15 6.84 5.79
N VAL A 109 -1.48 7.82 4.97
CA VAL A 109 -1.12 7.82 3.54
C VAL A 109 -0.40 9.12 3.21
N VAL A 110 0.73 9.00 2.56
CA VAL A 110 1.55 10.12 2.11
C VAL A 110 1.62 10.09 0.60
N TYR A 111 1.17 11.16 -0.03
CA TYR A 111 1.43 11.47 -1.43
C TYR A 111 2.65 12.36 -1.49
N LEU A 112 3.67 11.93 -2.22
CA LEU A 112 4.86 12.73 -2.50
C LEU A 112 4.76 13.23 -3.93
N ASP A 113 4.85 14.55 -4.10
CA ASP A 113 4.95 15.19 -5.40
C ASP A 113 6.41 15.63 -5.64
N TYR A 114 7.02 15.11 -6.72
CA TYR A 114 8.44 15.30 -7.02
C TYR A 114 8.86 16.73 -7.45
N GLY A 115 7.98 17.72 -7.30
CA GLY A 115 8.34 19.12 -7.47
C GLY A 115 7.61 20.09 -6.55
N LEU A 116 6.61 19.63 -5.80
CA LEU A 116 5.66 20.52 -5.12
C LEU A 116 5.55 20.30 -3.60
N GLY A 117 5.90 19.11 -3.08
CA GLY A 117 5.84 18.83 -1.65
C GLY A 117 5.26 17.46 -1.29
N ALA A 118 4.66 17.37 -0.11
CA ALA A 118 4.02 16.16 0.39
C ALA A 118 2.65 16.46 1.01
N LEU A 119 1.69 15.59 0.74
CA LEU A 119 0.36 15.62 1.34
C LEU A 119 0.15 14.33 2.12
N ALA A 120 -0.03 14.45 3.44
CA ALA A 120 -0.24 13.33 4.33
C ALA A 120 -1.64 13.37 4.93
N PHE A 121 -2.30 12.22 4.94
CA PHE A 121 -3.57 12.01 5.63
C PHE A 121 -3.36 10.97 6.72
N VAL A 122 -3.93 11.20 7.89
CA VAL A 122 -3.95 10.24 9.01
C VAL A 122 -5.38 9.97 9.44
N GLY A 123 -5.60 8.80 10.00
CA GLY A 123 -6.93 8.45 10.49
C GLY A 123 -7.02 7.05 11.03
N LYS A 124 -8.24 6.50 11.00
CA LYS A 124 -8.58 5.20 11.56
C LYS A 124 -8.95 4.21 10.47
N CYS A 125 -8.61 2.94 10.66
CA CYS A 125 -9.12 1.87 9.81
C CYS A 125 -10.00 0.92 10.62
N SER A 126 -10.85 0.20 9.91
CA SER A 126 -11.57 -0.97 10.41
C SER A 126 -11.41 -2.12 9.40
N PRO A 127 -11.25 -3.37 9.87
CA PRO A 127 -11.32 -4.53 8.99
C PRO A 127 -12.70 -4.62 8.34
N GLY A 128 -12.71 -5.08 7.10
CA GLY A 128 -13.89 -5.24 6.26
C GLY A 128 -14.56 -6.59 6.30
#